data_AF-A0A6V8CEG4-F1
#
_entry.id   AF-A0A6V8CEG4-F1
#
_cell.length_a   1.000
_cell.length_b   1.000
_cell.length_c   1.000
_cell.angle_alpha   90.00
_cell.angle_beta   90.00
_cell.angle_gamma   90.00
#
_symmetry.space_group_name_H-M   'P 1'
#
loop_
_entity.id
_entity.type
_entity.pdbx_description
1 polymer ?
#
loop_
_entity_poly.entity_id
_entity_poly.type
_entity_poly.pdbx_seq_one_letter_code
_entity_poly.pdbx_strand_id
1 'polypeptide(L)'
;MGLIGYFSAEIGLESDLPTYSGGLGVLAGDHVKSAADAEIDLVAVTLLYRKGYCLQKLDQMGNQIDRSVSYDPSDFLEKTNRSFSMQIHDESVHVDIWKKEIVGSTGHRVPVYFLDTNHPSNSQAMIDLTGHLYGGDDRNRICQELLLGVGGVLTFEAMEHEITGMHLNEGHCTFALLEKAKSWGREKVRKKTLFTTHTPVPAGHDRFEWSLVEELLGTLLPADAKQMVKDAGDEENGKRCSMSHLGIALSGQVNAVSSLNAEVASGMFSQTHINPITNGVHHITWTSDPFQALFDQSEPGWRQNPLLLEKSQFSDEQLLQAKESARMKLHQHILKQTGVTFEAHRLTIGFARRFATYKRANLVFSDLEALQRIGSGKIQFIFSGKAHPKDMGGKALI
;
A
#
# COMPACT_ATOMS: atom_id res chain seq x y z
N MET A 1 0.61 -19.81 -17.65
CA MET A 1 -0.04 -18.58 -17.14
C MET A 1 0.53 -17.40 -17.91
N GLY A 2 -0.09 -16.23 -17.87
CA GLY A 2 0.45 -15.03 -18.50
C GLY A 2 0.91 -14.03 -17.44
N LEU A 3 1.86 -13.17 -17.79
CA LEU A 3 2.42 -12.17 -16.87
C LEU A 3 1.37 -11.11 -16.50
N ILE A 4 1.21 -10.82 -15.21
CA ILE A 4 0.27 -9.80 -14.69
C ILE A 4 1.04 -8.54 -14.27
N GLY A 5 0.64 -7.39 -14.81
CA GLY A 5 1.12 -6.08 -14.36
C GLY A 5 0.36 -5.59 -13.12
N TYR A 6 1.04 -5.50 -11.99
CA TYR A 6 0.47 -5.06 -10.71
C TYR A 6 0.85 -3.60 -10.42
N PHE A 7 -0.15 -2.73 -10.33
CA PHE A 7 0.06 -1.30 -10.11
C PHE A 7 -0.36 -0.92 -8.70
N SER A 8 0.51 -0.22 -7.97
CA SER A 8 0.16 0.34 -6.68
C SER A 8 0.89 1.63 -6.36
N ALA A 9 0.17 2.59 -5.77
CA ALA A 9 0.75 3.84 -5.28
C ALA A 9 1.64 3.66 -4.05
N GLU A 10 1.51 2.55 -3.31
CA GLU A 10 2.42 2.21 -2.22
C GLU A 10 2.72 0.72 -2.17
N ILE A 11 3.96 0.36 -1.84
CA ILE A 11 4.37 -1.04 -1.66
C ILE A 11 5.32 -1.13 -0.47
N GLY A 12 4.97 -1.97 0.51
CA GLY A 12 5.74 -2.22 1.72
C GLY A 12 6.52 -3.54 1.65
N LEU A 13 7.70 -3.50 1.04
CA LEU A 13 8.57 -4.68 0.92
C LEU A 13 9.38 -4.93 2.19
N GLU A 14 9.95 -3.88 2.76
CA GLU A 14 10.73 -3.88 4.01
C GLU A 14 10.48 -2.57 4.78
N SER A 15 10.76 -2.56 6.08
CA SER A 15 10.43 -1.41 6.95
C SER A 15 11.24 -0.15 6.68
N ASP A 16 12.49 -0.30 6.21
CA ASP A 16 13.42 0.81 6.02
C ASP A 16 13.32 1.45 4.63
N LEU A 17 12.61 0.83 3.68
CA LEU A 17 12.30 1.40 2.37
C LEU A 17 11.01 2.24 2.47
N PRO A 18 11.06 3.58 2.36
CA PRO A 18 9.95 4.45 2.69
C PRO A 18 8.93 4.63 1.54
N THR A 19 8.49 3.53 0.93
CA THR A 19 7.58 3.49 -0.23
C THR A 19 6.13 3.18 0.12
N TYR A 20 5.77 3.23 1.41
CA TYR A 20 4.41 2.98 1.87
C TYR A 20 4.03 3.73 3.13
N SER A 21 2.73 3.89 3.37
CA SER A 21 2.19 4.59 4.55
C SER A 21 1.30 3.73 5.44
N GLY A 22 0.63 2.71 4.89
CA GLY A 22 -0.38 1.97 5.61
C GLY A 22 -0.68 0.58 5.05
N GLY A 23 -1.91 0.11 5.30
CA GLY A 23 -2.33 -1.25 5.01
C GLY A 23 -2.40 -1.56 3.51
N LEU A 24 -2.65 -0.57 2.65
CA LEU A 24 -2.69 -0.75 1.20
C LEU A 24 -1.32 -1.21 0.67
N GLY A 25 -0.24 -0.58 1.14
CA GLY A 25 1.12 -0.90 0.75
C GLY A 25 1.66 -2.14 1.42
N VAL A 26 1.30 -2.40 2.68
CA VAL A 26 1.60 -3.68 3.34
C VAL A 26 0.99 -4.84 2.55
N LEU A 27 -0.29 -4.73 2.16
CA LEU A 27 -0.95 -5.75 1.36
C LEU A 27 -0.28 -5.91 -0.02
N ALA A 28 0.07 -4.80 -0.69
CA ALA A 28 0.79 -4.86 -1.96
C ALA A 28 2.13 -5.61 -1.83
N GLY A 29 2.88 -5.38 -0.75
CA GLY A 29 4.10 -6.12 -0.45
C GLY A 29 3.82 -7.60 -0.19
N ASP A 30 2.76 -7.92 0.54
CA ASP A 30 2.36 -9.31 0.80
C ASP A 30 1.88 -10.03 -0.46
N HIS A 31 1.20 -9.34 -1.39
CA HIS A 31 0.84 -9.89 -2.70
C HIS A 31 2.07 -10.28 -3.51
N VAL A 32 3.05 -9.38 -3.61
CA VAL A 32 4.29 -9.62 -4.35
C VAL A 32 5.07 -10.80 -3.76
N LYS A 33 5.20 -10.86 -2.42
CA LYS A 33 5.88 -11.97 -1.73
C LYS A 33 5.14 -13.29 -1.92
N SER A 34 3.82 -13.29 -1.76
CA SER A 34 3.01 -14.49 -1.94
C SER A 34 3.00 -14.96 -3.40
N ALA A 35 3.02 -14.04 -4.37
CA ALA A 35 3.16 -14.38 -5.79
C ALA A 35 4.52 -15.02 -6.08
N ALA A 36 5.59 -14.53 -5.44
CA ALA A 36 6.91 -15.14 -5.54
C ALA A 36 6.92 -16.57 -4.98
N ASP A 37 6.32 -16.79 -3.80
CA ASP A 37 6.21 -18.12 -3.20
C ASP A 37 5.31 -19.08 -3.98
N ALA A 38 4.22 -18.58 -4.56
CA ALA A 38 3.24 -19.36 -5.30
C ALA A 38 3.57 -19.55 -6.80
N GLU A 39 4.75 -19.12 -7.24
CA GLU A 39 5.20 -19.19 -8.65
C GLU A 39 4.24 -18.48 -9.63
N ILE A 40 3.64 -17.38 -9.19
CA ILE A 40 2.74 -16.58 -10.03
C ILE A 40 3.57 -15.55 -10.80
N ASP A 41 3.41 -15.53 -12.12
CA ASP A 41 4.03 -14.55 -13.00
C ASP A 41 3.42 -13.14 -12.78
N LEU A 42 4.06 -12.38 -11.91
CA LEU A 42 3.68 -11.02 -11.53
C LEU A 42 4.86 -10.08 -11.81
N VAL A 43 4.59 -8.87 -12.28
CA VAL A 43 5.53 -7.75 -12.30
C VAL A 43 4.85 -6.54 -11.69
N ALA A 44 5.45 -5.94 -10.68
CA ALA A 44 4.86 -4.82 -9.96
C ALA A 44 5.52 -3.49 -10.32
N VAL A 45 4.76 -2.40 -10.22
CA VAL A 45 5.27 -1.04 -10.40
C VAL A 45 4.68 -0.07 -9.37
N THR A 46 5.52 0.82 -8.88
CA THR A 46 5.19 1.90 -7.95
C THR A 46 6.09 3.12 -8.16
N LEU A 47 5.87 4.21 -7.42
CA LEU A 47 6.75 5.39 -7.46
C LEU A 47 7.85 5.30 -6.39
N LEU A 48 9.03 5.83 -6.69
CA LEU A 48 10.14 5.94 -5.74
C LEU A 48 10.05 7.23 -4.93
N TYR A 49 9.38 7.20 -3.78
CA TYR A 49 9.25 8.39 -2.94
C TYR A 49 10.56 8.76 -2.23
N ARG A 50 11.26 9.79 -2.70
CA ARG A 50 12.56 10.26 -2.17
C ARG A 50 12.49 10.83 -0.75
N LYS A 51 11.34 11.37 -0.35
CA LYS A 51 11.10 11.94 0.98
C LYS A 51 10.15 11.07 1.83
N GLY A 52 9.66 9.96 1.26
CA GLY A 52 8.72 9.03 1.86
C GLY A 52 7.35 9.64 2.16
N TYR A 53 6.58 8.98 3.04
CA TYR A 53 5.32 9.52 3.55
C TYR A 53 5.54 10.54 4.68
N CYS A 54 6.05 10.06 5.82
CA CYS A 54 6.42 10.87 6.97
C CYS A 54 7.29 10.04 7.94
N LEU A 55 8.42 10.61 8.36
CA LEU A 55 9.22 10.15 9.48
C LEU A 55 8.72 10.84 10.76
N GLN A 56 8.09 10.07 11.63
CA GLN A 56 7.61 10.57 12.92
C GLN A 56 8.78 10.79 13.88
N LYS A 57 8.82 11.95 14.53
CA LYS A 57 9.57 12.16 15.77
C LYS A 57 8.63 12.69 16.84
N LEU A 58 8.84 12.30 18.09
CA LEU A 58 8.15 12.91 19.22
C LEU A 58 9.02 14.02 19.81
N ASP A 59 8.42 15.16 20.11
CA ASP A 59 9.09 16.22 20.87
C ASP A 59 9.14 15.88 22.37
N GLN A 60 9.72 16.78 23.18
CA GLN A 60 9.85 16.58 24.63
C GLN A 60 8.50 16.53 25.37
N MET A 61 7.43 17.01 24.75
CA MET A 61 6.07 16.97 25.29
C MET A 61 5.25 15.79 24.75
N GLY A 62 5.84 14.95 23.88
CA GLY A 62 5.17 13.80 23.27
C GLY A 62 4.41 14.14 21.97
N ASN A 63 4.46 15.38 21.49
CA ASN A 63 3.77 15.74 20.24
C ASN A 63 4.51 15.19 19.03
N GLN A 64 3.74 14.75 18.02
CA GLN A 64 4.30 14.35 16.74
C GLN A 64 4.83 15.54 15.92
N ILE A 65 6.11 15.46 15.56
CA ILE A 65 6.78 16.26 14.54
C ILE A 65 6.96 15.40 13.29
N ASP A 66 6.50 15.92 12.16
CA ASP A 66 6.68 15.29 10.85
C ASP A 66 8.03 15.69 10.24
N ARG A 67 8.84 14.71 9.85
CA ARG A 67 10.07 14.94 9.09
C ARG A 67 10.06 14.19 7.77
N SER A 68 10.81 14.69 6.80
CA SER A 68 11.12 13.94 5.59
C SER A 68 12.15 12.85 5.91
N VAL A 69 12.04 11.72 5.24
CA VAL A 69 13.12 10.73 5.20
C VAL A 69 14.21 11.24 4.25
N SER A 70 15.47 10.94 4.56
CA SER A 70 16.59 11.07 3.65
C SER A 70 17.27 9.72 3.59
N TYR A 71 17.37 9.14 2.40
CA TYR A 71 17.97 7.82 2.17
C TYR A 71 18.52 7.76 0.74
N ASP A 72 19.47 6.86 0.51
CA ASP A 72 19.92 6.52 -0.82
C ASP A 72 19.16 5.28 -1.32
N PRO A 73 18.40 5.36 -2.43
CA PRO A 73 17.74 4.19 -3.00
C PRO A 73 18.68 3.04 -3.33
N SER A 74 19.97 3.29 -3.60
CA SER A 74 20.93 2.21 -3.87
C SER A 74 21.18 1.29 -2.68
N ASP A 75 20.83 1.73 -1.46
CA ASP A 75 20.91 0.89 -0.26
C ASP A 75 19.87 -0.25 -0.29
N PHE A 76 18.80 -0.11 -1.08
CA PHE A 76 17.65 -1.02 -1.09
C PHE A 76 17.31 -1.58 -2.48
N LEU A 77 17.61 -0.81 -3.54
CA LEU A 77 17.16 -1.00 -4.91
C LEU A 77 18.35 -1.01 -5.88
N GLU A 78 18.21 -1.79 -6.95
CA GLU A 78 19.14 -1.81 -8.08
C GLU A 78 18.73 -0.79 -9.14
N LYS A 79 19.67 0.04 -9.61
CA LYS A 79 19.42 0.92 -10.75
C LYS A 79 19.49 0.11 -12.05
N THR A 80 18.40 0.09 -12.83
CA THR A 80 18.33 -0.74 -14.05
C THR A 80 19.12 -0.17 -15.24
N ASN A 81 19.54 1.10 -15.16
CA ASN A 81 20.08 1.89 -16.27
C ASN A 81 19.14 2.01 -17.48
N ARG A 82 17.85 1.70 -17.30
CA ARG A 82 16.78 2.02 -18.25
C ARG A 82 16.03 3.25 -17.76
N SER A 83 15.61 4.06 -18.70
CA SER A 83 14.82 5.26 -18.47
C SER A 83 13.87 5.47 -19.64
N PHE A 84 12.83 6.26 -19.42
CA PHE A 84 11.95 6.74 -20.48
C PHE A 84 11.60 8.20 -20.24
N SER A 85 11.05 8.85 -21.27
CA SER A 85 10.47 10.18 -21.14
C SER A 85 8.99 10.11 -21.45
N MET A 86 8.18 10.85 -20.70
CA MET A 86 6.76 11.02 -20.95
C MET A 86 6.40 12.51 -20.91
N GLN A 87 5.24 12.86 -21.47
CA GLN A 87 4.71 14.22 -21.40
C GLN A 87 3.69 14.31 -20.27
N ILE A 88 3.79 15.35 -19.46
CA ILE A 88 2.76 15.77 -18.50
C ILE A 88 2.45 17.22 -18.82
N HIS A 89 1.27 17.47 -19.41
CA HIS A 89 0.96 18.76 -20.04
C HIS A 89 2.06 19.14 -21.07
N ASP A 90 2.62 20.34 -20.97
CA ASP A 90 3.68 20.88 -21.83
C ASP A 90 5.10 20.55 -21.34
N GLU A 91 5.26 19.78 -20.25
CA GLU A 91 6.57 19.42 -19.70
C GLU A 91 6.94 17.96 -20.00
N SER A 92 8.17 17.77 -20.49
CA SER A 92 8.77 16.43 -20.62
C SER A 92 9.38 15.97 -19.31
N VAL A 93 8.96 14.80 -18.85
CA VAL A 93 9.42 14.17 -17.60
C VAL A 93 10.29 12.98 -17.94
N HIS A 94 11.55 13.02 -17.52
CA HIS A 94 12.50 11.91 -17.60
C HIS A 94 12.39 11.05 -16.35
N VAL A 95 12.28 9.74 -16.51
CA VAL A 95 12.03 8.81 -15.41
C VAL A 95 13.09 7.72 -15.43
N ASP A 96 13.87 7.63 -14.35
CA ASP A 96 14.78 6.52 -14.11
C ASP A 96 14.01 5.33 -13.51
N ILE A 97 14.35 4.12 -13.92
CA ILE A 97 13.74 2.89 -13.41
C ILE A 97 14.70 2.21 -12.42
N TRP A 98 14.21 2.02 -11.20
CA TRP A 98 14.86 1.20 -10.18
C TRP A 98 14.12 -0.13 -10.02
N LYS A 99 14.80 -1.15 -9.51
CA LYS A 99 14.27 -2.51 -9.35
C LYS A 99 14.58 -3.06 -7.97
N LYS A 100 13.63 -3.77 -7.38
CA LYS A 100 13.88 -4.77 -6.32
C LYS A 100 13.28 -6.09 -6.76
N GLU A 101 14.02 -7.17 -6.58
CA GLU A 101 13.53 -8.50 -6.92
C GLU A 101 13.15 -9.26 -5.65
N ILE A 102 11.92 -9.72 -5.59
CA ILE A 102 11.43 -10.57 -4.51
C ILE A 102 11.59 -12.02 -4.94
N VAL A 103 12.35 -12.78 -4.15
CA VAL A 103 12.65 -14.19 -4.40
C VAL A 103 11.79 -15.03 -3.47
N GLY A 104 10.93 -15.85 -4.04
CA GLY A 104 10.11 -16.81 -3.29
C GLY A 104 10.92 -18.01 -2.81
N SER A 105 10.32 -18.80 -1.94
CA SER A 105 10.92 -20.01 -1.36
C SER A 105 11.30 -21.07 -2.39
N THR A 106 10.70 -21.07 -3.58
CA THR A 106 11.05 -21.95 -4.70
C THR A 106 12.14 -21.39 -5.62
N GLY A 107 12.55 -20.13 -5.41
CA GLY A 107 13.48 -19.41 -6.27
C GLY A 107 12.82 -18.61 -7.39
N HIS A 108 11.48 -18.69 -7.55
CA HIS A 108 10.74 -17.81 -8.46
C HIS A 108 10.90 -16.34 -8.08
N ARG A 109 10.96 -15.47 -9.09
CA ARG A 109 11.35 -14.07 -8.94
C ARG A 109 10.24 -13.16 -9.42
N VAL A 110 9.80 -12.27 -8.55
CA VAL A 110 8.84 -11.21 -8.88
C VAL A 110 9.56 -9.86 -8.86
N PRO A 111 9.75 -9.23 -10.03
CA PRO A 111 10.34 -7.90 -10.10
C PRO A 111 9.34 -6.82 -9.66
N VAL A 112 9.82 -5.88 -8.84
CA VAL A 112 9.12 -4.65 -8.45
C VAL A 112 9.91 -3.47 -8.97
N TYR A 113 9.30 -2.65 -9.82
CA TYR A 113 9.91 -1.46 -10.39
C TYR A 113 9.45 -0.20 -9.67
N PHE A 114 10.39 0.73 -9.50
CA PHE A 114 10.17 2.01 -8.84
C PHE A 114 10.56 3.15 -9.77
N LEU A 115 9.60 4.04 -10.02
CA LEU A 115 9.75 5.16 -10.96
C LEU A 115 10.27 6.39 -10.24
N ASP A 116 11.35 6.97 -10.74
CA ASP A 116 12.04 8.08 -10.08
C ASP A 116 12.21 9.26 -11.04
N THR A 117 11.64 10.42 -10.66
CA THR A 117 11.78 11.66 -11.42
C THR A 117 12.95 12.51 -10.92
N ASN A 118 13.74 12.04 -9.95
CA ASN A 118 14.98 12.69 -9.54
C ASN A 118 16.08 12.55 -10.61
N HIS A 119 15.90 13.27 -11.72
CA HIS A 119 16.73 13.22 -12.91
C HIS A 119 17.22 14.64 -13.26
N PRO A 120 18.50 14.84 -13.64
CA PRO A 120 19.06 16.18 -13.88
C PRO A 120 18.39 16.95 -15.04
N SER A 121 17.77 16.25 -15.98
CA SER A 121 17.01 16.87 -17.09
C SER A 121 15.59 17.32 -16.71
N ASN A 122 15.15 17.08 -15.47
CA ASN A 122 13.82 17.47 -15.01
C ASN A 122 13.85 18.83 -14.31
N SER A 123 12.75 19.58 -14.47
CA SER A 123 12.50 20.76 -13.64
C SER A 123 12.34 20.37 -12.18
N GLN A 124 12.53 21.32 -11.26
CA GLN A 124 12.34 21.05 -9.82
C GLN A 124 10.91 20.57 -9.52
N ALA A 125 9.91 21.10 -10.23
CA ALA A 125 8.52 20.66 -10.12
C ALA A 125 8.36 19.17 -10.49
N MET A 126 9.04 18.71 -11.55
CA MET A 126 9.01 17.31 -11.96
C MET A 126 9.78 16.40 -11.00
N ILE A 127 10.92 16.86 -10.46
CA ILE A 127 11.67 16.15 -9.42
C ILE A 127 10.80 15.95 -8.17
N ASP A 128 10.04 16.96 -7.77
CA ASP A 128 9.19 16.88 -6.58
C ASP A 128 7.96 15.97 -6.73
N LEU A 129 7.62 15.52 -7.95
CA LEU A 129 6.54 14.53 -8.18
C LEU A 129 6.77 13.24 -7.40
N THR A 130 8.00 12.73 -7.35
CA THR A 130 8.37 11.56 -6.54
C THR A 130 8.95 11.97 -5.19
N GLY A 131 8.64 13.17 -4.70
CA GLY A 131 9.03 13.64 -3.37
C GLY A 131 8.30 12.88 -2.26
N HIS A 132 7.03 13.21 -2.04
CA HIS A 132 6.21 12.65 -0.94
C HIS A 132 5.07 11.76 -1.43
N LEU A 133 4.86 10.65 -0.72
CA LEU A 133 3.66 9.83 -0.87
C LEU A 133 2.44 10.61 -0.34
N TYR A 134 1.37 10.68 -1.11
CA TYR A 134 0.15 11.46 -0.81
C TYR A 134 0.43 12.96 -0.52
N GLY A 135 1.47 13.50 -1.14
CA GLY A 135 1.86 14.91 -1.02
C GLY A 135 1.19 15.83 -2.04
N GLY A 136 1.36 17.13 -1.83
CA GLY A 136 0.97 18.18 -2.78
C GLY A 136 -0.51 18.55 -2.78
N ASP A 137 -0.91 19.20 -3.87
CA ASP A 137 -2.27 19.58 -4.23
C ASP A 137 -2.85 18.63 -5.31
N ASP A 138 -4.06 18.92 -5.79
CA ASP A 138 -4.73 18.10 -6.79
C ASP A 138 -3.91 17.97 -8.09
N ARG A 139 -3.20 19.02 -8.51
CA ARG A 139 -2.32 18.99 -9.69
C ARG A 139 -1.20 17.99 -9.49
N ASN A 140 -0.51 18.05 -8.34
CA ASN A 140 0.54 17.09 -8.00
C ASN A 140 -0.01 15.67 -7.93
N ARG A 141 -1.19 15.46 -7.34
CA ARG A 141 -1.83 14.15 -7.25
C ARG A 141 -2.15 13.55 -8.62
N ILE A 142 -2.76 14.32 -9.52
CA ILE A 142 -3.03 13.86 -10.90
C ILE A 142 -1.72 13.53 -11.63
N CYS A 143 -0.68 14.37 -11.48
CA CYS A 143 0.63 14.11 -12.10
C CYS A 143 1.29 12.84 -11.54
N GLN A 144 1.18 12.57 -10.23
CA GLN A 144 1.65 11.32 -9.61
C GLN A 144 0.89 10.11 -10.15
N GLU A 145 -0.44 10.18 -10.26
CA GLU A 145 -1.26 9.10 -10.81
C GLU A 145 -1.00 8.86 -12.30
N LEU A 146 -0.73 9.93 -13.05
CA LEU A 146 -0.36 9.86 -14.46
C LEU A 146 1.01 9.19 -14.62
N LEU A 147 2.00 9.61 -13.83
CA LEU A 147 3.32 8.99 -13.79
C LEU A 147 3.24 7.50 -13.39
N LEU A 148 2.46 7.17 -12.37
CA LEU A 148 2.27 5.78 -11.93
C LEU A 148 1.58 4.94 -13.02
N GLY A 149 0.51 5.48 -13.61
CA GLY A 149 -0.30 4.78 -14.59
C GLY A 149 0.40 4.63 -15.95
N VAL A 150 0.66 5.75 -16.62
CA VAL A 150 1.32 5.79 -17.93
C VAL A 150 2.77 5.33 -17.81
N GLY A 151 3.52 5.91 -16.87
CA GLY A 151 4.92 5.53 -16.66
C GLY A 151 5.07 4.07 -16.24
N GLY A 152 4.09 3.50 -15.53
CA GLY A 152 4.09 2.07 -15.23
C GLY A 152 3.94 1.18 -16.47
N VAL A 153 3.08 1.55 -17.42
CA VAL A 153 2.97 0.84 -18.71
C VAL A 153 4.26 0.97 -19.52
N LEU A 154 4.82 2.19 -19.62
CA LEU A 154 6.09 2.44 -20.31
C LEU A 154 7.27 1.70 -19.67
N THR A 155 7.23 1.49 -18.35
CA THR A 155 8.24 0.71 -17.63
C THR A 155 8.22 -0.75 -18.04
N PHE A 156 7.04 -1.35 -18.17
CA PHE A 156 6.95 -2.72 -18.65
C PHE A 156 7.46 -2.85 -20.09
N GLU A 157 7.20 -1.87 -20.95
CA GLU A 157 7.75 -1.84 -22.31
C GLU A 157 9.29 -1.68 -22.32
N ALA A 158 9.82 -0.73 -21.53
CA ALA A 158 11.26 -0.47 -21.42
C ALA A 158 12.04 -1.65 -20.81
N MET A 159 11.37 -2.45 -19.98
CA MET A 159 11.91 -3.65 -19.35
C MET A 159 11.52 -4.94 -20.10
N GLU A 160 10.96 -4.82 -21.30
CA GLU A 160 10.64 -5.93 -22.21
C GLU A 160 9.65 -6.96 -21.62
N HIS A 161 8.76 -6.48 -20.74
CA HIS A 161 7.68 -7.25 -20.13
C HIS A 161 6.39 -7.17 -20.94
N GLU A 162 6.02 -8.27 -21.60
CA GLU A 162 4.71 -8.40 -22.25
C GLU A 162 3.64 -8.85 -21.25
N ILE A 163 3.00 -7.89 -20.59
CA ILE A 163 1.88 -8.19 -19.70
C ILE A 163 0.69 -8.77 -20.50
N THR A 164 -0.07 -9.65 -19.86
CA THR A 164 -1.27 -10.30 -20.41
C THR A 164 -2.53 -9.95 -19.64
N GLY A 165 -2.39 -9.35 -18.46
CA GLY A 165 -3.45 -8.81 -17.60
C GLY A 165 -2.92 -7.72 -16.68
N MET A 166 -3.83 -6.98 -16.06
CA MET A 166 -3.53 -5.88 -15.15
C MET A 166 -4.30 -6.02 -13.85
N HIS A 167 -3.66 -5.67 -12.74
CA HIS A 167 -4.29 -5.57 -11.44
C HIS A 167 -3.97 -4.21 -10.83
N LEU A 168 -5.01 -3.41 -10.63
CA LEU A 168 -4.92 -2.07 -10.06
C LEU A 168 -5.28 -2.11 -8.57
N ASN A 169 -4.34 -1.68 -7.74
CA ASN A 169 -4.55 -1.53 -6.31
C ASN A 169 -5.05 -0.12 -5.98
N GLU A 170 -6.39 0.04 -5.99
CA GLU A 170 -7.13 1.31 -5.83
C GLU A 170 -7.09 2.26 -7.06
N GLY A 171 -7.92 3.31 -7.03
CA GLY A 171 -8.10 4.30 -8.09
C GLY A 171 -6.85 5.07 -8.55
N HIS A 172 -5.79 5.11 -7.73
CA HIS A 172 -4.55 5.85 -8.04
C HIS A 172 -3.86 5.40 -9.34
N CYS A 173 -4.17 4.20 -9.81
CA CYS A 173 -3.52 3.56 -10.95
C CYS A 173 -4.36 3.65 -12.23
N THR A 174 -5.54 4.28 -12.18
CA THR A 174 -6.56 4.21 -13.23
C THR A 174 -6.06 4.68 -14.60
N PHE A 175 -5.15 5.67 -14.66
CA PHE A 175 -4.60 6.14 -15.93
C PHE A 175 -3.76 5.09 -16.69
N ALA A 176 -3.30 4.02 -16.02
CA ALA A 176 -2.68 2.88 -16.69
C ALA A 176 -3.61 2.24 -17.73
N LEU A 177 -4.93 2.23 -17.45
CA LEU A 177 -5.94 1.66 -18.34
C LEU A 177 -6.13 2.49 -19.61
N LEU A 178 -6.04 3.82 -19.49
CA LEU A 178 -6.09 4.73 -20.63
C LEU A 178 -4.86 4.54 -21.54
N GLU A 179 -3.67 4.46 -20.94
CA GLU A 179 -2.45 4.20 -21.70
C GLU A 179 -2.51 2.84 -22.39
N LYS A 180 -2.88 1.78 -21.65
CA LYS A 180 -2.92 0.44 -22.23
C LYS A 180 -3.98 0.30 -23.32
N ALA A 181 -5.06 1.08 -23.26
CA ALA A 181 -6.09 1.10 -24.30
C ALA A 181 -5.56 1.53 -25.67
N LYS A 182 -4.45 2.27 -25.77
CA LYS A 182 -3.80 2.59 -27.06
C LYS A 182 -3.36 1.32 -27.79
N SER A 183 -2.84 0.34 -27.05
CA SER A 183 -2.33 -0.92 -27.60
C SER A 183 -3.37 -2.05 -27.62
N TRP A 184 -4.23 -2.11 -26.61
CA TRP A 184 -5.20 -3.21 -26.45
C TRP A 184 -6.59 -2.88 -26.98
N GLY A 185 -6.94 -1.61 -27.09
CA GLY A 185 -8.32 -1.17 -27.17
C GLY A 185 -9.07 -1.33 -25.84
N ARG A 186 -10.09 -0.50 -25.63
CA ARG A 186 -10.84 -0.45 -24.36
C ARG A 186 -11.51 -1.78 -23.98
N GLU A 187 -12.06 -2.51 -24.95
CA GLU A 187 -12.74 -3.79 -24.68
C GLU A 187 -11.78 -4.83 -24.10
N LYS A 188 -10.57 -4.92 -24.64
CA LYS A 188 -9.55 -5.85 -24.18
C LYS A 188 -8.96 -5.42 -22.84
N VAL A 189 -8.75 -4.12 -22.62
CA VAL A 189 -8.40 -3.57 -21.29
C VAL A 189 -9.43 -4.01 -20.26
N ARG A 190 -10.72 -3.79 -20.53
CA ARG A 190 -11.81 -4.23 -19.65
C ARG A 190 -11.72 -5.73 -19.35
N LYS A 191 -11.66 -6.58 -20.38
CA LYS A 191 -11.58 -8.04 -20.20
C LYS A 191 -10.35 -8.54 -19.42
N LYS A 192 -9.25 -7.77 -19.40
CA LYS A 192 -7.95 -8.18 -18.84
C LYS A 192 -7.57 -7.45 -17.55
N THR A 193 -8.49 -6.68 -16.98
CA THR A 193 -8.19 -5.85 -15.80
C THR A 193 -9.03 -6.27 -14.60
N LEU A 194 -8.33 -6.45 -13.47
CA LEU A 194 -8.90 -6.53 -12.13
C LEU A 194 -8.66 -5.21 -11.39
N PHE A 195 -9.72 -4.59 -10.88
CA PHE A 195 -9.66 -3.41 -10.03
C PHE A 195 -10.01 -3.80 -8.59
N THR A 196 -9.15 -3.46 -7.62
CA THR A 196 -9.45 -3.64 -6.19
C THR A 196 -9.78 -2.31 -5.54
N THR A 197 -10.92 -2.23 -4.87
CA THR A 197 -11.29 -1.10 -3.99
C THR A 197 -11.08 -1.47 -2.52
N HIS A 198 -10.45 -0.56 -1.76
CA HIS A 198 -10.16 -0.75 -0.33
C HIS A 198 -11.03 0.14 0.56
N THR A 199 -11.49 1.26 0.02
CA THR A 199 -12.14 2.31 0.78
C THR A 199 -13.66 2.11 0.76
N PRO A 200 -14.33 1.95 1.93
CA PRO A 200 -15.78 1.81 2.01
C PRO A 200 -16.50 3.17 2.16
N VAL A 201 -15.85 4.30 1.88
CA VAL A 201 -16.40 5.64 2.09
C VAL A 201 -15.99 6.59 0.97
N PRO A 202 -16.90 7.46 0.48
CA PRO A 202 -16.59 8.42 -0.59
C PRO A 202 -15.35 9.28 -0.36
N ALA A 203 -15.11 9.68 0.89
CA ALA A 203 -14.02 10.58 1.27
C ALA A 203 -12.61 10.01 1.08
N GLY A 204 -12.45 8.70 0.85
CA GLY A 204 -11.15 8.09 0.57
C GLY A 204 -10.90 7.79 -0.92
N HIS A 205 -11.77 8.27 -1.81
CA HIS A 205 -11.56 8.18 -3.26
C HIS A 205 -11.15 9.55 -3.83
N ASP A 206 -10.07 9.56 -4.59
CA ASP A 206 -9.61 10.78 -5.26
C ASP A 206 -10.63 11.24 -6.31
N ARG A 207 -10.96 12.54 -6.23
CA ARG A 207 -11.92 13.24 -7.10
C ARG A 207 -11.31 14.56 -7.54
N PHE A 208 -11.20 14.77 -8.85
CA PHE A 208 -10.55 15.94 -9.42
C PHE A 208 -11.49 16.76 -10.30
N GLU A 209 -11.27 18.08 -10.37
CA GLU A 209 -11.98 18.92 -11.34
C GLU A 209 -11.62 18.52 -12.78
N TRP A 210 -12.64 18.38 -13.64
CA TRP A 210 -12.44 17.92 -15.02
C TRP A 210 -11.49 18.81 -15.81
N SER A 211 -11.56 20.13 -15.62
CA SER A 211 -10.68 21.08 -16.32
C SER A 211 -9.20 20.78 -16.07
N LEU A 212 -8.84 20.38 -14.85
CA LEU A 212 -7.46 20.06 -14.50
C LEU A 212 -7.05 18.69 -15.04
N VAL A 213 -7.96 17.71 -15.05
CA VAL A 213 -7.70 16.40 -15.66
C VAL A 213 -7.52 16.53 -17.19
N GLU A 214 -8.40 17.29 -17.85
CA GLU A 214 -8.35 17.58 -19.28
C GLU A 214 -7.06 18.31 -19.67
N GLU A 215 -6.67 19.32 -18.89
CA GLU A 215 -5.38 20.02 -19.05
C GLU A 215 -4.21 19.02 -18.99
N LEU A 216 -4.12 18.22 -17.94
CA LEU A 216 -2.93 17.38 -17.70
C LEU A 216 -2.84 16.15 -18.60
N LEU A 217 -3.98 15.53 -18.94
CA LEU A 217 -4.00 14.31 -19.76
C LEU A 217 -4.06 14.62 -21.26
N GLY A 218 -4.59 15.77 -21.66
CA GLY A 218 -4.78 16.14 -23.05
C GLY A 218 -5.48 15.04 -23.86
N THR A 219 -4.84 14.61 -24.95
CA THR A 219 -5.40 13.60 -25.87
C THR A 219 -5.48 12.18 -25.29
N LEU A 220 -4.85 11.92 -24.14
CA LEU A 220 -4.98 10.63 -23.46
C LEU A 220 -6.39 10.42 -22.90
N LEU A 221 -7.08 11.51 -22.51
CA LEU A 221 -8.41 11.44 -21.93
C LEU A 221 -9.46 11.17 -23.03
N PRO A 222 -10.22 10.07 -22.97
CA PRO A 222 -11.29 9.82 -23.93
C PRO A 222 -12.40 10.87 -23.83
N ALA A 223 -12.98 11.26 -24.97
CA ALA A 223 -14.06 12.23 -25.01
C ALA A 223 -15.30 11.81 -24.19
N ASP A 224 -15.52 10.50 -24.01
CA ASP A 224 -16.60 9.93 -23.22
C ASP A 224 -16.22 9.65 -21.75
N ALA A 225 -15.04 10.05 -21.26
CA ALA A 225 -14.58 9.77 -19.90
C ALA A 225 -15.55 10.27 -18.81
N LYS A 226 -16.13 11.47 -18.99
CA LYS A 226 -17.14 12.00 -18.07
C LYS A 226 -18.42 11.15 -18.06
N GLN A 227 -18.82 10.66 -19.24
CA GLN A 227 -19.96 9.77 -19.35
C GLN A 227 -19.66 8.41 -18.71
N MET A 228 -18.44 7.88 -18.85
CA MET A 228 -18.02 6.65 -18.16
C MET A 228 -18.13 6.75 -16.64
N VAL A 229 -17.64 7.84 -16.05
CA VAL A 229 -17.75 8.07 -14.59
C VAL A 229 -19.21 8.11 -14.14
N LYS A 230 -20.06 8.79 -14.91
CA LYS A 230 -21.50 8.85 -14.65
C LYS A 230 -22.16 7.47 -14.76
N ASP A 231 -21.87 6.72 -15.82
CA ASP A 231 -22.46 5.40 -16.07
C ASP A 231 -21.99 4.35 -15.07
N ALA A 232 -20.82 4.54 -14.45
CA ALA A 232 -20.34 3.72 -13.34
C ALA A 232 -21.12 3.96 -12.02
N GLY A 233 -22.09 4.89 -12.01
CA GLY A 233 -22.96 5.15 -10.87
C GLY A 233 -22.44 6.19 -9.89
N ASP A 234 -21.59 7.13 -10.35
CA ASP A 234 -21.04 8.18 -9.50
C ASP A 234 -22.14 9.04 -8.84
N GLU A 235 -22.06 9.16 -7.52
CA GLU A 235 -23.01 9.93 -6.70
C GLU A 235 -23.06 11.43 -7.05
N GLU A 236 -21.96 11.97 -7.60
CA GLU A 236 -21.90 13.35 -8.08
C GLU A 236 -22.35 13.48 -9.54
N ASN A 237 -22.90 12.42 -10.13
CA ASN A 237 -23.38 12.36 -11.51
C ASN A 237 -22.29 12.77 -12.52
N GLY A 238 -21.03 12.41 -12.25
CA GLY A 238 -19.88 12.75 -13.07
C GLY A 238 -19.50 14.23 -13.03
N LYS A 239 -19.91 15.00 -11.99
CA LYS A 239 -19.54 16.41 -11.83
C LYS A 239 -18.02 16.60 -11.77
N ARG A 240 -17.31 15.66 -11.13
CA ARG A 240 -15.85 15.59 -11.02
C ARG A 240 -15.35 14.25 -11.56
N CYS A 241 -14.06 14.18 -11.90
CA CYS A 241 -13.42 12.93 -12.29
C CYS A 241 -13.12 12.11 -11.04
N SER A 242 -13.97 11.11 -10.75
CA SER A 242 -13.69 10.12 -9.71
C SER A 242 -12.80 9.01 -10.27
N MET A 243 -11.62 8.85 -9.68
CA MET A 243 -10.62 7.89 -10.15
C MET A 243 -11.05 6.45 -9.98
N SER A 244 -11.82 6.13 -8.93
CA SER A 244 -12.35 4.79 -8.73
C SER A 244 -13.50 4.47 -9.68
N HIS A 245 -14.42 5.42 -9.95
CA HIS A 245 -15.49 5.21 -10.93
C HIS A 245 -14.95 5.09 -12.36
N LEU A 246 -13.96 5.91 -12.74
CA LEU A 246 -13.28 5.78 -14.03
C LEU A 246 -12.55 4.44 -14.14
N GLY A 247 -11.85 4.02 -13.07
CA GLY A 247 -11.15 2.74 -13.01
C GLY A 247 -12.10 1.55 -13.17
N ILE A 248 -13.24 1.59 -12.48
CA ILE A 248 -14.30 0.58 -12.57
C ILE A 248 -14.92 0.55 -13.98
N ALA A 249 -15.22 1.72 -14.57
CA ALA A 249 -15.78 1.79 -15.93
C ALA A 249 -14.85 1.17 -16.99
N LEU A 250 -13.55 1.20 -16.75
CA LEU A 250 -12.52 0.65 -17.63
C LEU A 250 -12.12 -0.80 -17.30
N SER A 251 -12.60 -1.34 -16.17
CA SER A 251 -12.23 -2.68 -15.67
C SER A 251 -13.35 -3.69 -15.88
N GLY A 252 -12.97 -4.96 -16.03
CA GLY A 252 -13.94 -6.06 -16.26
C GLY A 252 -14.32 -6.77 -14.98
N GLN A 253 -13.36 -6.92 -14.06
CA GLN A 253 -13.59 -7.48 -12.74
C GLN A 253 -13.26 -6.45 -11.68
N VAL A 254 -14.09 -6.42 -10.64
CA VAL A 254 -13.92 -5.55 -9.48
C VAL A 254 -14.03 -6.37 -8.22
N ASN A 255 -13.12 -6.18 -7.28
CA ASN A 255 -13.17 -6.82 -5.98
C ASN A 255 -12.98 -5.81 -4.83
N ALA A 256 -13.56 -6.16 -3.69
CA ALA A 256 -13.36 -5.56 -2.39
C ALA A 256 -12.44 -6.45 -1.54
N VAL A 257 -12.13 -6.00 -0.32
CA VAL A 257 -11.13 -6.64 0.56
C VAL A 257 -11.70 -7.47 1.72
N SER A 258 -13.03 -7.59 1.78
CA SER A 258 -13.77 -8.52 2.66
C SER A 258 -15.23 -8.60 2.23
N SER A 259 -15.99 -9.56 2.75
CA SER A 259 -17.43 -9.66 2.49
C SER A 259 -18.21 -8.41 2.89
N LEU A 260 -17.95 -7.88 4.09
CA LEU A 260 -18.62 -6.65 4.55
C LEU A 260 -18.18 -5.43 3.74
N ASN A 261 -16.90 -5.35 3.37
CA ASN A 261 -16.42 -4.27 2.51
C ASN A 261 -17.06 -4.34 1.12
N ALA A 262 -17.27 -5.54 0.56
CA ALA A 262 -17.96 -5.72 -0.71
C ALA A 262 -19.43 -5.27 -0.65
N GLU A 263 -20.12 -5.56 0.46
CA GLU A 263 -21.49 -5.08 0.70
C GLU A 263 -21.54 -3.54 0.69
N VAL A 264 -20.64 -2.89 1.45
CA VAL A 264 -20.59 -1.42 1.51
C VAL A 264 -20.19 -0.82 0.15
N ALA A 265 -19.18 -1.38 -0.51
CA ALA A 265 -18.72 -0.92 -1.82
C ALA A 265 -19.79 -1.10 -2.91
N SER A 266 -20.63 -2.13 -2.83
CA SER A 266 -21.75 -2.33 -3.77
C SER A 266 -22.80 -1.22 -3.66
N GLY A 267 -22.92 -0.59 -2.49
CA GLY A 267 -23.75 0.61 -2.33
C GLY A 267 -23.19 1.83 -3.07
N MET A 268 -21.86 1.97 -3.11
CA MET A 268 -21.17 3.05 -3.81
C MET A 268 -21.11 2.83 -5.33
N PHE A 269 -20.91 1.59 -5.76
CA PHE A 269 -20.73 1.20 -7.15
C PHE A 269 -21.91 0.34 -7.64
N SER A 270 -23.12 0.87 -7.51
CA SER A 270 -24.38 0.13 -7.71
C SER A 270 -24.53 -0.58 -9.08
N GLN A 271 -23.81 -0.12 -10.10
CA GLN A 271 -23.85 -0.68 -11.45
C GLN A 271 -22.84 -1.82 -11.67
N THR A 272 -22.06 -2.18 -10.65
CA THR A 272 -20.95 -3.13 -10.76
C THR A 272 -21.05 -4.21 -9.68
N HIS A 273 -20.86 -5.46 -10.10
CA HIS A 273 -20.73 -6.56 -9.14
C HIS A 273 -19.34 -6.53 -8.49
N ILE A 274 -19.31 -6.44 -7.15
CA ILE A 274 -18.08 -6.39 -6.36
C ILE A 274 -17.81 -7.75 -5.71
N ASN A 275 -16.70 -8.38 -6.09
CA ASN A 275 -16.29 -9.68 -5.55
C ASN A 275 -15.69 -9.53 -4.13
N PRO A 276 -16.07 -10.35 -3.15
CA PRO A 276 -15.53 -10.26 -1.78
C PRO A 276 -14.25 -11.09 -1.62
N ILE A 277 -13.09 -10.53 -1.97
CA ILE A 277 -11.80 -11.20 -1.79
C ILE A 277 -11.20 -10.75 -0.46
N THR A 278 -11.26 -11.61 0.56
CA THR A 278 -10.71 -11.29 1.89
C THR A 278 -9.18 -11.16 1.83
N ASN A 279 -8.65 -10.05 2.34
CA ASN A 279 -7.20 -9.84 2.43
C ASN A 279 -6.52 -10.96 3.24
N GLY A 280 -5.31 -11.32 2.81
CA GLY A 280 -4.36 -12.13 3.56
C GLY A 280 -3.11 -11.33 3.93
N VAL A 281 -2.21 -11.97 4.67
CA VAL A 281 -0.86 -11.47 4.94
C VAL A 281 0.15 -12.55 4.59
N HIS A 282 1.37 -12.16 4.23
CA HIS A 282 2.44 -13.12 3.94
C HIS A 282 2.88 -13.82 5.23
N HIS A 283 2.43 -15.06 5.45
CA HIS A 283 2.56 -15.76 6.73
C HIS A 283 4.02 -15.89 7.20
N ILE A 284 4.96 -16.05 6.29
CA ILE A 284 6.40 -16.12 6.65
C ILE A 284 6.91 -14.77 7.15
N THR A 285 6.54 -13.65 6.51
CA THR A 285 6.93 -12.29 6.95
C THR A 285 6.43 -12.00 8.35
N TRP A 286 5.17 -12.39 8.63
CA TRP A 286 4.44 -11.94 9.82
C TRP A 286 4.48 -12.94 10.99
N THR A 287 5.16 -14.07 10.83
CA THR A 287 5.43 -15.03 11.92
C THR A 287 6.79 -14.72 12.55
N SER A 288 6.84 -14.47 13.87
CA SER A 288 8.09 -14.18 14.57
C SER A 288 9.05 -15.38 14.60
N ASP A 289 10.37 -15.16 14.57
CA ASP A 289 11.38 -16.24 14.55
C ASP A 289 11.16 -17.35 15.60
N PRO A 290 10.78 -17.06 16.87
CA PRO A 290 10.55 -18.14 17.84
C PRO A 290 9.39 -19.06 17.47
N PHE A 291 8.32 -18.51 16.88
CA PHE A 291 7.21 -19.29 16.36
C PHE A 291 7.58 -20.01 15.07
N GLN A 292 8.36 -19.38 14.19
CA GLN A 292 8.89 -20.06 13.01
C GLN A 292 9.69 -21.30 13.39
N ALA A 293 10.59 -21.20 14.38
CA ALA A 293 11.38 -22.34 14.87
C ALA A 293 10.51 -23.45 15.48
N LEU A 294 9.45 -23.09 16.20
CA LEU A 294 8.49 -24.06 16.72
C LEU A 294 7.76 -24.80 15.59
N PHE A 295 7.31 -24.05 14.58
CA PHE A 295 6.60 -24.60 13.43
C PHE A 295 7.53 -25.42 12.53
N ASP A 296 8.79 -25.03 12.37
CA ASP A 296 9.83 -25.82 11.70
C ASP A 296 9.98 -27.21 12.31
N GLN A 297 9.99 -27.27 13.64
CA GLN A 297 10.19 -28.52 14.36
C GLN A 297 8.94 -29.40 14.33
N SER A 298 7.76 -28.79 14.46
CA SER A 298 6.50 -29.52 14.68
C SER A 298 5.72 -29.76 13.39
N GLU A 299 5.85 -28.90 12.40
CA GLU A 299 5.09 -28.91 11.14
C GLU A 299 5.97 -28.42 9.95
N PRO A 300 7.01 -29.15 9.53
CA PRO A 300 8.01 -28.66 8.55
C PRO A 300 7.45 -28.11 7.23
N GLY A 301 6.24 -28.53 6.81
CA GLY A 301 5.59 -28.07 5.58
C GLY A 301 4.85 -26.73 5.67
N TRP A 302 4.76 -26.12 6.86
CA TRP A 302 3.92 -24.94 7.09
C TRP A 302 4.31 -23.73 6.23
N ARG A 303 5.58 -23.62 5.81
CA ARG A 303 6.05 -22.53 4.95
C ARG A 303 5.46 -22.61 3.56
N GLN A 304 5.32 -23.81 3.00
CA GLN A 304 4.68 -24.01 1.70
C GLN A 304 3.15 -23.99 1.82
N ASN A 305 2.62 -24.49 2.93
CA ASN A 305 1.18 -24.55 3.16
C ASN A 305 0.83 -24.17 4.62
N PRO A 306 0.44 -22.91 4.88
CA PRO A 306 0.08 -22.47 6.23
C PRO A 306 -1.16 -23.17 6.79
N LEU A 307 -2.00 -23.79 5.95
CA LEU A 307 -3.19 -24.53 6.41
C LEU A 307 -2.84 -25.78 7.22
N LEU A 308 -1.60 -26.26 7.15
CA LEU A 308 -1.14 -27.36 8.00
C LEU A 308 -1.23 -26.99 9.49
N LEU A 309 -1.00 -25.71 9.82
CA LEU A 309 -1.08 -25.19 11.19
C LEU A 309 -2.49 -25.30 11.79
N GLU A 310 -3.55 -25.41 10.98
CA GLU A 310 -4.92 -25.58 11.49
C GLU A 310 -5.11 -26.90 12.24
N LYS A 311 -4.31 -27.92 11.88
CA LYS A 311 -4.39 -29.27 12.45
C LYS A 311 -3.24 -29.56 13.41
N SER A 312 -2.19 -28.73 13.41
CA SER A 312 -1.05 -28.90 14.29
C SER A 312 -1.46 -28.71 15.76
N GLN A 313 -0.92 -29.56 16.63
CA GLN A 313 -1.12 -29.46 18.07
C GLN A 313 0.19 -29.06 18.74
N PHE A 314 0.14 -27.99 19.52
CA PHE A 314 1.26 -27.50 20.31
C PHE A 314 0.91 -27.62 21.79
N SER A 315 1.86 -28.02 22.61
CA SER A 315 1.66 -27.96 24.05
C SER A 315 1.66 -26.50 24.52
N ASP A 316 0.97 -26.22 25.63
CA ASP A 316 0.99 -24.90 26.26
C ASP A 316 2.43 -24.46 26.58
N GLU A 317 3.29 -25.40 26.99
CA GLU A 317 4.70 -25.12 27.28
C GLU A 317 5.46 -24.63 26.05
N GLN A 318 5.29 -25.29 24.89
CA GLN A 318 5.91 -24.87 23.63
C GLN A 318 5.47 -23.46 23.21
N LEU A 319 4.15 -23.20 23.28
CA LEU A 319 3.58 -21.90 22.92
C LEU A 319 4.05 -20.79 23.87
N LEU A 320 4.08 -21.06 25.18
CA LEU A 320 4.56 -20.12 26.19
C LEU A 320 6.05 -19.81 26.00
N GLN A 321 6.88 -20.81 25.72
CA GLN A 321 8.30 -20.62 25.48
C GLN A 321 8.57 -19.75 24.23
N ALA A 322 7.87 -20.03 23.12
CA ALA A 322 7.98 -19.23 21.89
C ALA A 322 7.51 -17.79 22.13
N LYS A 323 6.38 -17.62 22.84
CA LYS A 323 5.83 -16.30 23.21
C LYS A 323 6.78 -15.50 24.09
N GLU A 324 7.36 -16.10 25.13
CA GLU A 324 8.31 -15.41 26.02
C GLU A 324 9.57 -14.99 25.27
N SER A 325 10.07 -15.84 24.37
CA SER A 325 11.21 -15.51 23.51
C SER A 325 10.93 -14.33 22.58
N ALA A 326 9.74 -14.30 21.96
CA ALA A 326 9.31 -13.18 21.12
C ALA A 326 9.15 -11.90 21.94
N ARG A 327 8.62 -12.02 23.15
CA ARG A 327 8.39 -10.87 24.03
C ARG A 327 9.68 -10.27 24.59
N MET A 328 10.69 -11.08 24.89
CA MET A 328 12.01 -10.57 25.27
C MET A 328 12.60 -9.65 24.18
N LYS A 329 12.50 -10.06 22.90
CA LYS A 329 12.91 -9.22 21.76
C LYS A 329 12.14 -7.90 21.72
N LEU A 330 10.82 -7.94 21.93
CA LEU A 330 9.98 -6.74 22.00
C LEU A 330 10.39 -5.82 23.17
N HIS A 331 10.58 -6.35 24.37
CA HIS A 331 10.98 -5.56 25.54
C HIS A 331 12.33 -4.88 25.35
N GLN A 332 13.30 -5.61 24.76
CA GLN A 332 14.61 -5.03 24.41
C GLN A 332 14.47 -3.91 23.37
N HIS A 333 13.61 -4.09 22.37
CA HIS A 333 13.34 -3.05 21.39
C HIS A 333 12.71 -1.81 22.03
N ILE A 334 11.72 -1.98 22.92
CA ILE A 334 11.09 -0.87 23.65
C ILE A 334 12.12 -0.12 24.49
N LEU A 335 12.91 -0.84 25.29
CA LEU A 335 13.96 -0.25 26.11
C LEU A 335 14.95 0.57 25.25
N LYS A 336 15.36 0.03 24.09
CA LYS A 336 16.25 0.72 23.16
C LYS A 336 15.62 1.98 22.55
N GLN A 337 14.33 1.96 22.23
CA GLN A 337 13.65 3.06 21.55
C GLN A 337 13.16 4.15 22.51
N THR A 338 12.72 3.79 23.72
CA THR A 338 12.02 4.70 24.64
C THR A 338 12.70 4.85 26.00
N GLY A 339 13.65 3.99 26.34
CA GLY A 339 14.23 3.92 27.69
C GLY A 339 13.31 3.27 28.73
N VAL A 340 12.09 2.90 28.37
CA VAL A 340 11.12 2.29 29.30
C VAL A 340 11.39 0.80 29.44
N THR A 341 11.52 0.32 30.68
CA THR A 341 11.67 -1.11 30.98
C THR A 341 10.31 -1.76 31.18
N PHE A 342 10.09 -2.87 30.48
CA PHE A 342 8.85 -3.66 30.57
C PHE A 342 9.07 -4.88 31.46
N GLU A 343 8.05 -5.25 32.25
CA GLU A 343 8.14 -6.35 33.21
C GLU A 343 7.57 -7.64 32.62
N ALA A 344 8.28 -8.76 32.84
CA ALA A 344 7.90 -10.04 32.25
C ALA A 344 6.56 -10.58 32.82
N HIS A 345 6.26 -10.44 34.10
CA HIS A 345 5.02 -11.02 34.61
C HIS A 345 3.75 -10.21 34.23
N ARG A 346 3.89 -9.03 33.60
CA ARG A 346 2.76 -8.15 33.26
C ARG A 346 2.16 -8.44 31.89
N LEU A 347 0.83 -8.31 31.82
CA LEU A 347 0.10 -8.37 30.56
C LEU A 347 0.48 -7.18 29.69
N THR A 348 0.96 -7.44 28.48
CA THR A 348 1.29 -6.40 27.50
C THR A 348 0.14 -6.23 26.52
N ILE A 349 -0.43 -5.03 26.43
CA ILE A 349 -1.48 -4.68 25.47
C ILE A 349 -0.89 -3.71 24.45
N GLY A 350 -0.91 -4.10 23.18
CA GLY A 350 -0.37 -3.30 22.08
C GLY A 350 -1.44 -2.68 21.20
N PHE A 351 -1.23 -1.43 20.79
CA PHE A 351 -1.97 -0.75 19.74
C PHE A 351 -0.97 -0.26 18.69
N ALA A 352 -0.94 -0.91 17.51
CA ALA A 352 0.01 -0.62 16.44
C ALA A 352 -0.72 -0.22 15.14
N ARG A 353 -1.31 0.98 15.09
CA ARG A 353 -2.10 1.46 13.95
C ARG A 353 -1.90 2.96 13.77
N ARG A 354 -2.04 3.48 12.54
CA ARG A 354 -2.13 4.95 12.29
C ARG A 354 -3.14 5.58 13.25
N PHE A 355 -2.78 6.72 13.85
CA PHE A 355 -3.66 7.49 14.71
C PHE A 355 -4.66 8.28 13.86
N ALA A 356 -5.94 8.09 14.15
CA ALA A 356 -7.08 8.78 13.55
C ALA A 356 -8.26 8.68 14.52
N THR A 357 -9.13 9.70 14.53
CA THR A 357 -10.23 9.82 15.51
C THR A 357 -11.16 8.61 15.53
N TYR A 358 -11.52 8.07 14.35
CA TYR A 358 -12.38 6.89 14.23
C TYR A 358 -11.74 5.59 14.75
N LYS A 359 -10.42 5.53 14.95
CA LYS A 359 -9.73 4.33 15.46
C LYS A 359 -9.71 4.25 16.99
N ARG A 360 -10.07 5.34 17.68
CA ARG A 360 -10.31 5.38 19.13
C ARG A 360 -9.15 4.81 19.95
N ALA A 361 -7.91 5.19 19.64
CA ALA A 361 -6.72 4.76 20.39
C ALA A 361 -6.81 5.11 21.88
N ASN A 362 -7.54 6.17 22.21
CA ASN A 362 -7.77 6.66 23.56
C ASN A 362 -8.93 5.97 24.31
N LEU A 363 -9.65 5.02 23.70
CA LEU A 363 -10.83 4.39 24.32
C LEU A 363 -10.51 3.73 25.65
N VAL A 364 -9.32 3.14 25.80
CA VAL A 364 -8.90 2.50 27.07
C VAL A 364 -8.75 3.50 28.22
N PHE A 365 -8.61 4.79 27.91
CA PHE A 365 -8.43 5.87 28.90
C PHE A 365 -9.73 6.60 29.22
N SER A 366 -10.89 6.14 28.71
CA SER A 366 -12.18 6.79 29.00
C SER A 366 -12.61 6.66 30.46
N ASP A 367 -12.12 5.64 31.16
CA ASP A 367 -12.38 5.40 32.59
C ASP A 367 -11.06 5.01 33.30
N LEU A 368 -10.33 6.04 33.72
CA LEU A 368 -9.02 5.86 34.36
C LEU A 368 -9.13 5.19 35.74
N GLU A 369 -10.21 5.43 36.48
CA GLU A 369 -10.43 4.82 37.80
C GLU A 369 -10.63 3.31 37.67
N ALA A 370 -11.47 2.88 36.72
CA ALA A 370 -11.63 1.47 36.42
C ALA A 370 -10.32 0.84 35.93
N LEU A 371 -9.59 1.51 35.04
CA LEU A 371 -8.31 1.03 34.52
C LEU A 371 -7.26 0.85 35.64
N GLN A 372 -7.15 1.83 36.55
CA GLN A 372 -6.26 1.75 37.71
C GLN A 372 -6.64 0.59 38.62
N ARG A 373 -7.94 0.45 38.94
CA ARG A 373 -8.46 -0.61 39.81
C ARG A 373 -8.15 -2.01 39.29
N ILE A 374 -8.22 -2.24 37.98
CA ILE A 374 -7.98 -3.57 37.40
C ILE A 374 -6.53 -3.80 36.96
N GLY A 375 -5.82 -2.74 36.56
CA GLY A 375 -4.57 -2.84 35.81
C GLY A 375 -3.30 -2.42 36.55
N SER A 376 -3.40 -1.71 37.68
CA SER A 376 -2.23 -1.18 38.39
C SER A 376 -1.24 -2.29 38.76
N GLY A 377 0.01 -2.16 38.30
CA GLY A 377 1.08 -3.15 38.48
C GLY A 377 0.92 -4.47 37.72
N LYS A 378 -0.14 -4.63 36.92
CA LYS A 378 -0.50 -5.88 36.22
C LYS A 378 -0.49 -5.76 34.71
N ILE A 379 -0.77 -4.57 34.18
CA ILE A 379 -0.90 -4.30 32.75
C ILE A 379 0.12 -3.24 32.34
N GLN A 380 0.71 -3.41 31.16
CA GLN A 380 1.55 -2.42 30.49
C GLN A 380 1.07 -2.23 29.05
N PHE A 381 1.08 -0.99 28.58
CA PHE A 381 0.60 -0.63 27.25
C PHE A 381 1.75 -0.22 26.34
N ILE A 382 1.67 -0.61 25.07
CA ILE A 382 2.51 -0.08 24.01
C ILE A 382 1.62 0.50 22.91
N PHE A 383 1.86 1.76 22.57
CA PHE A 383 1.23 2.43 21.44
C PHE A 383 2.28 2.69 20.38
N SER A 384 1.96 2.38 19.12
CA SER A 384 2.81 2.61 17.96
C SER A 384 1.95 3.05 16.79
N GLY A 385 2.37 4.12 16.13
CA GLY A 385 1.67 4.68 15.00
C GLY A 385 1.91 6.16 14.86
N LYS A 386 1.74 6.64 13.64
CA LYS A 386 1.80 8.05 13.27
C LYS A 386 0.41 8.56 12.89
N ALA A 387 0.15 9.83 13.14
CA ALA A 387 -0.96 10.55 12.54
C ALA A 387 -0.59 11.05 11.14
N HIS A 388 -1.58 11.34 10.30
CA HIS A 388 -1.32 12.00 9.02
C HIS A 388 -0.87 13.45 9.27
N PRO A 389 0.08 14.01 8.49
CA PRO A 389 0.60 15.36 8.74
C PRO A 389 -0.48 16.46 8.79
N LYS A 390 -1.50 16.32 7.94
CA LYS A 390 -2.71 17.19 7.90
C LYS A 390 -3.82 16.83 8.91
N ASP A 391 -3.72 15.72 9.65
CA ASP A 391 -4.76 15.25 10.60
C ASP A 391 -4.44 15.70 12.03
N MET A 392 -4.86 16.92 12.35
CA MET A 392 -4.63 17.51 13.69
C MET A 392 -5.35 16.74 14.79
N GLY A 393 -6.51 16.16 14.51
CA GLY A 393 -7.24 15.33 15.48
C GLY A 393 -6.49 14.03 15.79
N GLY A 394 -5.92 13.39 14.78
CA GLY A 394 -5.03 12.24 14.96
C GLY A 394 -3.77 12.58 15.74
N LYS A 395 -3.15 13.75 15.50
CA LYS A 395 -1.96 14.21 16.24
C LYS A 395 -2.26 14.48 17.71
N ALA A 396 -3.43 15.05 18.03
CA ALA A 396 -3.83 15.33 19.41
C ALA A 396 -4.16 14.07 20.24
N LEU A 397 -4.36 12.92 19.59
CA LEU A 397 -4.56 11.63 20.27
C LEU A 397 -3.25 10.96 20.71
N ILE A 398 -2.13 11.36 20.10
CA ILE A 398 -0.77 10.95 20.48
C ILE A 398 -0.36 11.83 21.65
#